data_AF-X2A9M0-F1
#
_entry.id   AF-X2A9M0-F1
#
_cell.length_a   1.000
_cell.length_b   1.000
_cell.length_c   1.000
_cell.angle_alpha   90.00
_cell.angle_beta   90.00
_cell.angle_gamma   90.00
#
_symmetry.space_group_name_H-M   'P 1'
#
loop_
_entity.id
_entity.type
_entity.pdbx_description
1 polymer ?
#
loop_
_entity_poly.entity_id
_entity_poly.type
_entity_poly.pdbx_seq_one_letter_code
_entity_poly.pdbx_strand_id
1 'polypeptide(L)'
;MTTATESPATEEHVTAEATPRSGDNLSLKSGIEEEDGELGDLKEEDEPASGREGGEISDDVAALQDELNKITVAAPTVNIKEHSNALYKQRGVSEYFDSSEFPQSFKENNPKEKLILAYAENFRRQYVHLYRDRKPLFLNPNNECGLEKLVCTTIRPTQLPYKELYDWDGAAEFVADYLNFTMLEPAHELPVRLLSPTTIMKRQKGNCFEYSTLLVSLLVAA
;
A
#
# COMPACT_ATOMS: atom_id res chain seq x y z
N MET A 1 47.70 -48.71 16.13
CA MET A 1 48.45 -47.43 16.05
C MET A 1 47.61 -46.52 15.17
N THR A 2 46.89 -45.50 15.62
CA THR A 2 46.87 -44.77 16.90
C THR A 2 45.46 -44.17 17.05
N THR A 3 44.95 -44.27 18.27
CA THR A 3 43.68 -43.77 18.82
C THR A 3 43.81 -42.35 19.35
N ALA A 4 42.66 -41.67 19.47
CA ALA A 4 42.33 -40.54 20.38
C ALA A 4 43.01 -39.19 20.03
N THR A 5 42.35 -38.02 20.11
CA THR A 5 41.54 -37.49 21.22
C THR A 5 40.59 -36.36 20.77
N GLU A 6 39.37 -36.37 21.31
CA GLU A 6 38.38 -35.27 21.35
C GLU A 6 38.74 -34.15 22.34
N SER A 7 38.02 -33.02 22.22
CA SER A 7 37.61 -32.02 23.25
C SER A 7 38.14 -30.57 23.05
N PRO A 8 37.45 -29.51 23.57
CA PRO A 8 36.25 -28.90 22.96
C PRO A 8 36.22 -27.34 23.07
N ALA A 9 35.09 -26.76 22.62
CA ALA A 9 34.46 -25.50 23.08
C ALA A 9 35.12 -24.13 22.79
N THR A 10 34.43 -23.33 21.96
CA THR A 10 33.89 -22.01 22.37
C THR A 10 32.70 -21.68 21.48
N GLU A 11 31.50 -21.92 21.99
CA GLU A 11 30.26 -21.33 21.50
C GLU A 11 30.20 -19.89 22.01
N GLU A 12 30.25 -18.90 21.12
CA GLU A 12 29.78 -17.55 21.46
C GLU A 12 28.27 -17.48 21.16
N HIS A 13 27.51 -17.82 22.20
CA HIS A 13 26.08 -17.67 22.29
C HIS A 13 25.76 -16.18 22.50
N VAL A 14 25.47 -15.43 21.42
CA VAL A 14 24.92 -14.07 21.53
C VAL A 14 23.42 -14.19 21.76
N THR A 15 23.04 -14.32 23.02
CA THR A 15 21.66 -14.15 23.49
C THR A 15 21.30 -12.67 23.50
N ALA A 16 20.53 -12.21 22.51
CA ALA A 16 19.83 -10.94 22.60
C ALA A 16 18.54 -11.15 23.42
N GLU A 17 18.67 -10.98 24.74
CA GLU A 17 17.56 -11.05 25.68
C GLU A 17 16.69 -9.80 25.53
N ALA A 18 15.43 -10.00 25.13
CA ALA A 18 14.42 -8.97 25.01
C ALA A 18 13.81 -8.67 26.39
N THR A 19 14.27 -7.60 27.05
CA THR A 19 13.57 -7.04 28.22
C THR A 19 12.36 -6.21 27.78
N PRO A 20 11.16 -6.44 28.36
CA PRO A 20 9.94 -5.72 28.01
C PRO A 20 9.91 -4.34 28.69
N ARG A 21 9.84 -3.27 27.91
CA ARG A 21 9.59 -1.93 28.46
C ARG A 21 8.09 -1.70 28.61
N SER A 22 7.77 -1.37 29.86
CA SER A 22 6.48 -0.97 30.41
C SER A 22 5.76 0.05 29.52
N GLY A 23 4.45 -0.11 29.44
CA GLY A 23 3.58 0.69 28.61
C GLY A 23 3.51 2.15 29.03
N ASP A 24 3.22 2.99 28.05
CA ASP A 24 2.57 4.28 28.25
C ASP A 24 1.52 4.46 27.14
N ASN A 25 0.25 4.42 27.58
CA ASN A 25 -0.92 4.75 26.79
C ASN A 25 -0.92 6.26 26.51
N LEU A 26 -0.65 6.68 25.28
CA LEU A 26 -0.97 8.03 24.83
C LEU A 26 -2.43 8.09 24.38
N SER A 27 -3.30 8.36 25.35
CA SER A 27 -4.66 8.86 25.13
C SER A 27 -4.57 10.35 24.76
N LEU A 28 -4.90 10.69 23.51
CA LEU A 28 -5.17 12.07 23.13
C LEU A 28 -6.53 12.49 23.71
N LYS A 29 -6.49 13.25 24.81
CA LYS A 29 -7.63 14.03 25.29
C LYS A 29 -7.64 15.39 24.59
N SER A 30 -8.78 15.71 23.99
CA SER A 30 -9.19 17.03 23.51
C SER A 30 -9.29 18.02 24.68
N GLY A 31 -8.56 19.12 24.62
CA GLY A 31 -8.71 20.26 25.51
C GLY A 31 -9.08 21.50 24.70
N ILE A 32 -10.36 21.87 24.74
CA ILE A 32 -10.81 23.25 24.52
C ILE A 32 -11.09 23.75 25.93
N GLU A 33 -10.25 24.65 26.43
CA GLU A 33 -10.48 25.37 27.67
C GLU A 33 -11.36 26.58 27.34
N GLU A 34 -12.57 26.58 27.89
CA GLU A 34 -13.41 27.76 28.07
C GLU A 34 -12.87 28.51 29.31
N GLU A 35 -12.55 29.78 29.15
CA GLU A 35 -12.36 30.70 30.29
C GLU A 35 -13.44 31.77 30.26
N ASP A 36 -14.16 31.80 31.38
CA ASP A 36 -15.31 32.62 31.68
C ASP A 36 -14.84 33.90 32.38
N GLY A 37 -15.20 35.06 31.83
CA GLY A 37 -14.78 36.37 32.35
C GLY A 37 -15.92 37.39 32.36
N GLU A 38 -16.75 37.29 33.40
CA GLU A 38 -17.43 38.34 34.19
C GLU A 38 -18.01 39.61 33.51
N LEU A 39 -19.34 39.76 33.67
CA LEU A 39 -20.18 40.85 33.18
C LEU A 39 -20.06 42.10 34.09
N GLY A 40 -19.50 43.19 33.56
CA GLY A 40 -19.47 44.51 34.20
C GLY A 40 -20.38 45.51 33.48
N ASP A 41 -21.37 46.02 34.21
CA ASP A 41 -22.49 46.85 33.74
C ASP A 41 -22.09 48.34 33.66
N LEU A 42 -22.04 48.95 32.46
CA LEU A 42 -21.82 50.41 32.29
C LEU A 42 -22.57 50.98 31.07
N LYS A 43 -23.75 51.53 31.39
CA LYS A 43 -24.48 52.70 30.82
C LYS A 43 -24.39 53.02 29.33
N GLU A 44 -25.59 53.01 28.72
CA GLU A 44 -25.95 53.75 27.51
C GLU A 44 -25.71 55.25 27.65
N GLU A 45 -24.92 55.83 26.74
CA GLU A 45 -25.02 57.25 26.38
C GLU A 45 -25.03 57.36 24.85
N ASP A 46 -26.09 57.99 24.35
CA ASP A 46 -26.45 58.21 22.94
C ASP A 46 -25.77 59.47 22.36
N GLU A 47 -25.43 59.37 21.06
CA GLU A 47 -25.17 60.43 20.04
C GLU A 47 -23.79 61.16 19.98
N PRO A 48 -23.38 61.73 18.81
CA PRO A 48 -23.72 61.44 17.41
C PRO A 48 -22.49 61.20 16.50
N ALA A 49 -22.79 60.74 15.28
CA ALA A 49 -21.88 60.43 14.18
C ALA A 49 -20.75 61.45 13.91
N SER A 50 -19.53 60.93 13.72
CA SER A 50 -18.52 61.55 12.84
C SER A 50 -17.79 60.46 12.04
N GLY A 51 -17.86 60.58 10.73
CA GLY A 51 -17.41 59.55 9.78
C GLY A 51 -15.90 59.36 9.73
N ARG A 52 -15.49 58.12 9.45
CA ARG A 52 -14.22 57.74 8.83
C ARG A 52 -14.31 56.29 8.34
N GLU A 53 -14.54 56.19 7.03
CA GLU A 53 -14.04 55.17 6.08
C GLU A 53 -13.82 53.74 6.61
N GLY A 54 -14.89 52.94 6.59
CA GLY A 54 -14.84 51.48 6.72
C GLY A 54 -15.37 50.74 5.48
N GLY A 55 -15.44 51.43 4.33
CA GLY A 55 -16.21 50.97 3.16
C GLY A 55 -15.45 50.14 2.11
N GLU A 56 -14.12 50.12 2.12
CA GLU A 56 -13.38 49.62 0.93
C GLU A 56 -13.04 48.12 1.00
N ILE A 57 -12.88 47.54 2.19
CA ILE A 57 -12.41 46.14 2.33
C ILE A 57 -13.47 45.12 1.89
N SER A 58 -14.77 45.43 2.05
CA SER A 58 -15.86 44.53 1.68
C SER A 58 -15.98 44.38 0.15
N ASP A 59 -15.83 45.48 -0.57
CA ASP A 59 -15.98 45.52 -2.02
C ASP A 59 -14.79 44.87 -2.72
N ASP A 60 -13.58 45.04 -2.17
CA ASP A 60 -12.37 44.37 -2.66
C ASP A 60 -12.45 42.84 -2.46
N VAL A 61 -12.97 42.38 -1.31
CA VAL A 61 -13.18 40.95 -1.05
C VAL A 61 -14.24 40.36 -1.98
N ALA A 62 -15.31 41.11 -2.26
CA ALA A 62 -16.34 40.71 -3.22
C ALA A 62 -15.79 40.65 -4.67
N ALA A 63 -14.98 41.63 -5.06
CA ALA A 63 -14.33 41.66 -6.36
C ALA A 63 -13.36 40.48 -6.55
N LEU A 64 -12.56 40.15 -5.53
CA LEU A 64 -11.66 38.99 -5.54
C LEU A 64 -12.42 37.66 -5.59
N GLN A 65 -13.58 37.55 -4.93
CA GLN A 65 -14.43 36.38 -5.00
C GLN A 65 -15.02 36.18 -6.40
N ASP A 66 -15.40 37.28 -7.07
CA ASP A 66 -15.85 37.26 -8.46
C ASP A 66 -14.72 36.91 -9.44
N GLU A 67 -13.49 37.33 -9.18
CA GLU A 67 -12.33 36.89 -9.97
C GLU A 67 -11.99 35.42 -9.76
N LEU A 68 -12.05 34.92 -8.52
CA LEU A 68 -11.88 33.50 -8.20
C LEU A 68 -12.92 32.61 -8.89
N ASN A 69 -14.18 33.06 -8.94
CA ASN A 69 -15.26 32.34 -9.60
C ASN A 69 -15.10 32.28 -11.14
N LYS A 70 -14.34 33.19 -11.76
CA LYS A 70 -13.98 33.12 -13.18
C LYS A 70 -12.95 32.04 -13.48
N ILE A 71 -12.15 31.62 -12.49
CA ILE A 71 -11.15 30.57 -12.65
C ILE A 71 -11.88 29.22 -12.61
N THR A 72 -12.31 28.74 -13.77
CA THR A 72 -12.78 27.36 -13.91
C THR A 72 -11.56 26.42 -13.89
N VAL A 73 -11.16 25.98 -12.70
CA VAL A 73 -10.17 24.91 -12.55
C VAL A 73 -10.85 23.60 -12.93
N ALA A 74 -10.88 23.29 -14.23
CA ALA A 74 -11.19 21.95 -14.67
C ALA A 74 -10.03 21.05 -14.19
N ALA A 75 -10.25 20.30 -13.11
CA ALA A 75 -9.36 19.22 -12.74
C ALA A 75 -9.17 18.35 -13.99
N PRO A 76 -7.92 18.08 -14.43
CA PRO A 76 -7.71 17.27 -15.62
C PRO A 76 -8.44 15.95 -15.40
N THR A 77 -9.42 15.65 -16.25
CA THR A 77 -10.12 14.37 -16.23
C THR A 77 -9.16 13.33 -16.80
N VAL A 78 -8.21 12.92 -15.98
CA VAL A 78 -7.30 11.82 -16.29
C VAL A 78 -8.18 10.58 -16.29
N ASN A 79 -8.46 10.02 -17.48
CA ASN A 79 -9.15 8.74 -17.56
C ASN A 79 -8.17 7.65 -17.11
N ILE A 80 -8.21 7.34 -15.81
CA ILE A 80 -7.29 6.42 -15.13
C ILE A 80 -7.25 5.04 -15.82
N LYS A 81 -8.36 4.61 -16.42
CA LYS A 81 -8.46 3.32 -17.13
C LYS A 81 -7.68 3.32 -18.45
N GLU A 82 -7.64 4.44 -19.17
CA GLU A 82 -6.92 4.55 -20.44
C GLU A 82 -5.41 4.68 -20.23
N HIS A 83 -4.99 5.47 -19.23
CA HIS A 83 -3.57 5.64 -18.91
C HIS A 83 -2.92 4.38 -18.33
N SER A 84 -3.64 3.66 -17.47
CA SER A 84 -3.16 2.37 -16.97
C SER A 84 -3.01 1.37 -18.12
N ASN A 85 -3.99 1.27 -19.02
CA ASN A 85 -3.90 0.43 -20.22
C ASN A 85 -2.75 0.80 -21.17
N ALA A 86 -2.41 2.09 -21.32
CA ALA A 86 -1.26 2.51 -22.12
C ALA A 86 0.09 2.07 -21.53
N LEU A 87 0.27 2.20 -20.21
CA LEU A 87 1.47 1.72 -19.50
C LEU A 87 1.60 0.19 -19.54
N TYR A 88 0.49 -0.54 -19.35
CA TYR A 88 0.47 -2.00 -19.45
C TYR A 88 0.83 -2.47 -20.86
N LYS A 89 0.27 -1.83 -21.90
CA LYS A 89 0.57 -2.13 -23.30
C LYS A 89 2.02 -1.83 -23.69
N GLN A 90 2.63 -0.78 -23.13
CA GLN A 90 4.04 -0.42 -23.35
C GLN A 90 5.02 -1.40 -22.70
N ARG A 91 4.64 -2.07 -21.61
CA ARG A 91 5.42 -3.11 -20.92
C ARG A 91 5.02 -4.55 -21.32
N GLY A 92 4.39 -4.72 -22.47
CA GLY A 92 4.00 -6.05 -22.98
C GLY A 92 2.86 -6.74 -22.21
N VAL A 93 2.23 -6.07 -21.25
CA VAL A 93 1.10 -6.58 -20.46
C VAL A 93 -0.20 -6.25 -21.21
N SER A 94 -0.55 -7.10 -22.19
CA SER A 94 -1.74 -6.93 -23.03
C SER A 94 -3.04 -7.46 -22.41
N GLU A 95 -2.99 -8.01 -21.20
CA GLU A 95 -4.09 -8.81 -20.67
C GLU A 95 -5.06 -7.97 -19.81
N TYR A 96 -6.26 -7.79 -20.36
CA TYR A 96 -7.41 -7.24 -19.68
C TYR A 96 -8.09 -8.36 -18.88
N PHE A 97 -8.30 -8.12 -17.59
CA PHE A 97 -9.11 -8.97 -16.74
C PHE A 97 -10.47 -8.32 -16.59
N ASP A 98 -11.53 -9.05 -16.91
CA ASP A 98 -12.87 -8.55 -16.61
C ASP A 98 -13.08 -8.60 -15.09
N SER A 99 -13.13 -7.43 -14.47
CA SER A 99 -13.42 -7.31 -13.05
C SER A 99 -14.72 -8.03 -12.67
N SER A 100 -15.69 -8.18 -13.57
CA SER A 100 -16.96 -8.88 -13.26
C SER A 100 -16.76 -10.33 -12.79
N GLU A 101 -15.72 -11.02 -13.29
CA GLU A 101 -15.44 -12.43 -13.03
C GLU A 101 -14.82 -12.70 -11.64
N PHE A 102 -14.35 -11.65 -10.96
CA PHE A 102 -13.62 -11.79 -9.70
C PHE A 102 -14.52 -11.57 -8.47
N PRO A 103 -14.22 -12.27 -7.35
CA PRO A 103 -14.91 -12.04 -6.08
C PRO A 103 -14.71 -10.61 -5.55
N GLN A 104 -15.61 -10.17 -4.66
CA GLN A 104 -15.55 -8.82 -4.09
C GLN A 104 -14.22 -8.51 -3.38
N SER A 105 -13.56 -9.53 -2.81
CA SER A 105 -12.26 -9.37 -2.15
C SER A 105 -11.14 -8.85 -3.06
N PHE A 106 -11.28 -9.00 -4.38
CA PHE A 106 -10.34 -8.47 -5.37
C PHE A 106 -10.65 -7.02 -5.74
N LYS A 107 -11.88 -6.56 -5.48
CA LYS A 107 -12.39 -5.24 -5.86
C LYS A 107 -12.31 -4.24 -4.73
N GLU A 108 -12.34 -4.71 -3.49
CA GLU A 108 -12.35 -3.87 -2.31
C GLU A 108 -11.22 -4.24 -1.33
N ASN A 109 -10.80 -3.22 -0.60
CA ASN A 109 -9.85 -3.34 0.51
C ASN A 109 -10.58 -3.16 1.83
N ASN A 110 -10.35 -4.08 2.75
CA ASN A 110 -10.86 -4.02 4.11
C ASN A 110 -10.22 -2.85 4.90
N PRO A 111 -10.85 -2.33 5.97
CA PRO A 111 -10.26 -1.26 6.79
C PRO A 111 -8.86 -1.61 7.32
N LYS A 112 -8.63 -2.87 7.70
CA LYS A 112 -7.32 -3.37 8.12
C LYS A 112 -6.29 -3.34 6.98
N GLU A 113 -6.69 -3.72 5.76
CA GLU A 113 -5.81 -3.67 4.58
C GLU A 113 -5.45 -2.23 4.24
N LYS A 114 -6.42 -1.30 4.30
CA LYS A 114 -6.16 0.14 4.10
C LYS A 114 -5.15 0.70 5.11
N LEU A 115 -5.25 0.30 6.38
CA LEU A 115 -4.29 0.69 7.42
C LEU A 115 -2.88 0.18 7.10
N ILE A 116 -2.75 -1.08 6.69
CA ILE A 116 -1.45 -1.67 6.34
C ILE A 116 -0.86 -1.01 5.08
N LEU A 117 -1.69 -0.69 4.09
CA LEU A 117 -1.27 0.05 2.90
C LEU A 117 -0.73 1.44 3.29
N ALA A 118 -1.36 2.14 4.24
CA ALA A 118 -0.86 3.41 4.74
C ALA A 118 0.52 3.27 5.42
N TYR A 119 0.73 2.20 6.21
CA TYR A 119 2.05 1.91 6.79
C TYR A 119 3.10 1.58 5.73
N ALA A 120 2.75 0.78 4.73
CA ALA A 120 3.66 0.44 3.63
C ALA A 120 4.06 1.67 2.82
N GLU A 121 3.13 2.59 2.56
CA GLU A 121 3.41 3.84 1.86
C GLU A 121 4.31 4.78 2.69
N ASN A 122 4.08 4.88 4.00
CA ASN A 122 4.97 5.63 4.88
C ASN A 122 6.40 5.06 4.87
N PHE A 123 6.53 3.74 4.95
CA PHE A 123 7.83 3.06 4.86
C PHE A 123 8.51 3.30 3.50
N ARG A 124 7.76 3.22 2.40
CA ARG A 124 8.27 3.50 1.06
C ARG A 124 8.80 4.93 0.94
N ARG A 125 8.10 5.92 1.51
CA ARG A 125 8.55 7.33 1.53
C ARG A 125 9.87 7.50 2.28
N GLN A 126 9.98 6.88 3.45
CA GLN A 126 11.22 6.90 4.24
C GLN A 126 12.36 6.21 3.49
N TYR A 127 12.09 5.06 2.86
CA TYR A 127 13.08 4.32 2.06
C TYR A 127 13.62 5.16 0.90
N VAL A 128 12.74 5.79 0.11
CA VAL A 128 13.15 6.63 -1.02
C VAL A 128 13.90 7.88 -0.55
N HIS A 129 13.51 8.45 0.60
CA HIS A 129 14.22 9.59 1.17
C HIS A 129 15.65 9.24 1.58
N LEU A 130 15.85 8.08 2.20
CA LEU A 130 17.16 7.59 2.66
C LEU A 130 18.02 7.05 1.50
N TYR A 131 17.41 6.43 0.49
CA TYR A 131 18.09 5.74 -0.61
C TYR A 131 17.55 6.17 -1.97
N ARG A 132 17.89 7.40 -2.39
CA ARG A 132 17.36 8.01 -3.63
C ARG A 132 17.75 7.28 -4.92
N ASP A 133 18.93 6.66 -4.95
CA ASP A 133 19.45 6.00 -6.15
C ASP A 133 19.02 4.54 -6.28
N ARG A 134 18.28 4.00 -5.29
CA ARG A 134 17.82 2.60 -5.29
C ARG A 134 16.45 2.49 -5.94
N LYS A 135 16.19 1.33 -6.56
CA LYS A 135 14.88 1.02 -7.13
C LYS A 135 13.79 1.04 -6.06
N PRO A 136 12.56 1.47 -6.41
CA PRO A 136 11.45 1.47 -5.47
C PRO A 136 11.11 0.05 -5.02
N LEU A 137 10.61 -0.07 -3.79
CA LEU A 137 10.24 -1.35 -3.19
C LEU A 137 8.95 -1.90 -3.82
N PHE A 138 8.91 -3.21 -4.03
CA PHE A 138 7.75 -3.93 -4.53
C PHE A 138 6.83 -4.39 -3.38
N LEU A 139 6.12 -3.45 -2.76
CA LEU A 139 5.31 -3.73 -1.57
C LEU A 139 3.82 -3.92 -1.87
N ASN A 140 3.25 -3.01 -2.64
CA ASN A 140 1.81 -2.91 -2.89
C ASN A 140 1.47 -2.79 -4.38
N PRO A 141 1.81 -3.79 -5.21
CA PRO A 141 1.44 -3.79 -6.62
C PRO A 141 -0.08 -3.81 -6.82
N ASN A 142 -0.52 -3.38 -8.00
CA ASN A 142 -1.89 -3.57 -8.42
C ASN A 142 -2.18 -5.05 -8.67
N ASN A 143 -3.42 -5.47 -8.42
CA ASN A 143 -3.93 -6.79 -8.78
C ASN A 143 -4.56 -6.80 -10.18
N GLU A 144 -5.18 -7.91 -10.56
CA GLU A 144 -5.93 -8.13 -11.80
C GLU A 144 -6.98 -7.06 -12.06
N CYS A 145 -7.70 -6.66 -11.01
CA CYS A 145 -8.75 -5.64 -11.05
C CYS A 145 -8.20 -4.20 -10.93
N GLY A 146 -6.88 -4.02 -10.88
CA GLY A 146 -6.23 -2.71 -10.73
C GLY A 146 -6.23 -2.15 -9.31
N LEU A 147 -6.64 -2.92 -8.30
CA LEU A 147 -6.64 -2.53 -6.90
C LEU A 147 -5.26 -2.78 -6.28
N GLU A 148 -4.71 -1.81 -5.56
CA GLU A 148 -3.47 -1.99 -4.81
C GLU A 148 -3.69 -2.91 -3.61
N LYS A 149 -2.88 -3.96 -3.52
CA LYS A 149 -2.85 -4.86 -2.37
C LYS A 149 -1.41 -5.13 -1.97
N LEU A 150 -1.17 -5.29 -0.67
CA LEU A 150 0.15 -5.68 -0.18
C LEU A 150 0.47 -7.10 -0.68
N VAL A 151 1.68 -7.34 -1.19
CA VAL A 151 2.10 -8.66 -1.71
C VAL A 151 1.71 -9.79 -0.74
N CYS A 152 2.02 -9.65 0.55
CA CYS A 152 1.73 -10.67 1.55
C CYS A 152 0.23 -10.97 1.72
N THR A 153 -0.64 -9.99 1.51
CA THR A 153 -2.11 -10.18 1.60
C THR A 153 -2.70 -10.89 0.39
N THR A 154 -1.98 -10.95 -0.73
CA THR A 154 -2.40 -11.67 -1.93
C THR A 154 -2.14 -13.18 -1.85
N ILE A 155 -1.23 -13.60 -0.96
CA ILE A 155 -0.89 -15.01 -0.75
C ILE A 155 -2.00 -15.65 0.08
N ARG A 156 -2.85 -16.44 -0.59
CA ARG A 156 -3.93 -17.24 0.02
C ARG A 156 -3.56 -18.71 -0.10
N PRO A 157 -3.73 -19.54 0.94
CA PRO A 157 -3.44 -20.97 0.83
C PRO A 157 -4.20 -21.60 -0.35
N THR A 158 -3.48 -22.25 -1.27
CA THR A 158 -4.08 -22.95 -2.42
C THR A 158 -4.07 -24.45 -2.14
N GLN A 159 -5.24 -25.01 -1.84
CA GLN A 159 -5.40 -26.44 -1.55
C GLN A 159 -5.82 -27.20 -2.81
N LEU A 160 -5.12 -28.29 -3.10
CA LEU A 160 -5.41 -29.18 -4.22
C LEU A 160 -5.51 -30.63 -3.72
N PRO A 161 -6.36 -31.47 -4.34
CA PRO A 161 -6.59 -32.85 -3.89
C PRO A 161 -5.49 -33.81 -4.33
N TYR A 162 -4.22 -33.37 -4.32
CA TYR A 162 -3.05 -34.15 -4.74
C TYR A 162 -2.05 -34.20 -3.60
N LYS A 163 -1.68 -35.42 -3.17
CA LYS A 163 -0.78 -35.60 -2.02
C LYS A 163 0.64 -35.09 -2.31
N GLU A 164 1.09 -35.24 -3.54
CA GLU A 164 2.42 -34.87 -4.00
C GLU A 164 2.70 -33.35 -3.91
N LEU A 165 1.64 -32.53 -3.91
CA LEU A 165 1.76 -31.07 -3.81
C LEU A 165 1.95 -30.55 -2.38
N TYR A 166 1.86 -31.43 -1.39
CA TYR A 166 2.10 -31.09 0.01
C TYR A 166 3.55 -31.31 0.44
N ASP A 167 4.37 -31.87 -0.42
CA ASP A 167 5.82 -31.86 -0.27
C ASP A 167 6.41 -30.67 -1.02
N TRP A 168 7.48 -30.08 -0.46
CA TRP A 168 8.11 -28.91 -1.08
C TRP A 168 8.71 -29.22 -2.46
N ASP A 169 9.16 -30.47 -2.67
CA ASP A 169 9.75 -30.94 -3.91
C ASP A 169 8.66 -31.08 -5.00
N GLY A 170 7.57 -31.78 -4.70
CA GLY A 170 6.46 -31.96 -5.63
C GLY A 170 5.71 -30.66 -5.95
N ALA A 171 5.60 -29.73 -4.99
CA ALA A 171 5.06 -28.39 -5.26
C ALA A 171 5.96 -27.59 -6.22
N ALA A 172 7.28 -27.70 -6.08
CA ALA A 172 8.23 -27.02 -6.95
C ALA A 172 8.25 -27.62 -8.37
N GLU A 173 8.25 -28.95 -8.48
CA GLU A 173 8.13 -29.67 -9.76
C GLU A 173 6.83 -29.31 -10.46
N PHE A 174 5.71 -29.28 -9.74
CA PHE A 174 4.42 -28.88 -10.30
C PHE A 174 4.45 -27.48 -10.91
N VAL A 175 4.99 -26.50 -10.17
CA VAL A 175 5.07 -25.12 -10.64
C VAL A 175 6.02 -24.99 -11.85
N ALA A 176 7.09 -25.77 -11.89
CA ALA A 176 8.06 -25.77 -12.99
C ALA A 176 7.49 -26.40 -14.28
N ASP A 177 6.80 -27.53 -14.17
CA ASP A 177 6.41 -28.34 -15.33
C ASP A 177 5.03 -28.00 -15.89
N TYR A 178 4.08 -27.60 -15.04
CA TYR A 178 2.68 -27.41 -15.45
C TYR A 178 2.31 -25.97 -15.80
N LEU A 179 3.19 -25.00 -15.54
CA LEU A 179 2.96 -23.60 -15.89
C LEU A 179 3.89 -23.16 -17.02
N ASN A 180 3.37 -22.28 -17.88
CA ASN A 180 4.13 -21.66 -18.95
C ASN A 180 4.86 -20.40 -18.45
N PHE A 181 6.18 -20.43 -18.48
CA PHE A 181 6.99 -19.30 -18.03
C PHE A 181 6.95 -18.15 -19.03
N THR A 182 6.76 -16.93 -18.53
CA THR A 182 6.76 -15.68 -19.30
C THR A 182 7.80 -14.73 -18.75
N MET A 183 8.70 -14.26 -19.61
CA MET A 183 9.70 -13.26 -19.22
C MET A 183 9.03 -11.90 -18.99
N LEU A 184 9.62 -11.15 -18.06
CA LEU A 184 9.27 -9.74 -17.86
C LEU A 184 9.85 -8.92 -19.00
N GLU A 185 9.08 -7.94 -19.49
CA GLU A 185 9.52 -7.02 -20.53
C GLU A 185 9.37 -5.58 -20.01
N PRO A 186 10.47 -4.92 -19.59
CA PRO A 186 11.87 -5.35 -19.61
C PRO A 186 12.27 -6.30 -18.45
N ALA A 187 13.21 -7.21 -18.70
CA ALA A 187 13.58 -8.29 -17.78
C ALA A 187 14.25 -7.85 -16.46
N HIS A 188 14.75 -6.62 -16.41
CA HIS A 188 15.45 -6.06 -15.25
C HIS A 188 14.57 -5.16 -14.38
N GLU A 189 13.28 -5.02 -14.71
CA GLU A 189 12.34 -4.20 -13.95
C GLU A 189 11.32 -5.05 -13.20
N LEU A 190 10.71 -4.43 -12.20
CA LEU A 190 9.59 -5.03 -11.47
C LEU A 190 8.34 -5.01 -12.34
N PRO A 191 7.49 -6.05 -12.25
CA PRO A 191 6.19 -6.04 -12.90
C PRO A 191 5.33 -4.91 -12.36
N VAL A 192 4.44 -4.38 -13.19
CA VAL A 192 3.49 -3.32 -12.76
C VAL A 192 2.35 -3.92 -11.93
N ARG A 193 2.01 -5.18 -12.21
CA ARG A 193 0.90 -5.91 -11.61
C ARG A 193 1.42 -7.22 -11.04
N LEU A 194 0.85 -7.63 -9.91
CA LEU A 194 1.05 -8.98 -9.38
C LEU A 194 -0.27 -9.72 -9.44
N LEU A 195 -0.31 -10.83 -10.18
CA LEU A 195 -1.46 -11.70 -10.21
C LEU A 195 -1.52 -12.54 -8.93
N SER A 196 -2.74 -12.79 -8.46
CA SER A 196 -3.02 -13.71 -7.37
C SER A 196 -2.75 -15.16 -7.77
N PRO A 197 -2.42 -16.04 -6.81
CA PRO A 197 -2.22 -17.46 -7.05
C PRO A 197 -3.40 -18.12 -7.80
N THR A 198 -4.63 -17.71 -7.49
CA THR A 198 -5.84 -18.24 -8.12
C THR A 198 -5.90 -17.92 -9.62
N THR A 199 -5.53 -16.71 -10.02
CA THR A 199 -5.51 -16.33 -11.44
C THR A 199 -4.40 -17.03 -12.20
N ILE A 200 -3.22 -17.16 -11.58
CA ILE A 200 -2.09 -17.85 -12.17
C ILE A 200 -2.45 -19.31 -12.47
N MET A 201 -3.11 -19.99 -11.51
CA MET A 201 -3.59 -21.36 -11.69
C MET A 201 -4.62 -21.49 -12.83
N LYS A 202 -5.55 -20.54 -12.98
CA LYS A 202 -6.53 -20.56 -14.08
C LYS A 202 -5.89 -20.38 -15.45
N ARG A 203 -4.85 -19.55 -15.54
CA ARG A 203 -4.17 -19.23 -16.81
C ARG A 203 -3.04 -20.20 -17.16
N GLN A 204 -2.49 -20.89 -16.17
CA GLN A 204 -1.32 -21.76 -16.29
C GLN A 204 -0.14 -21.08 -17.00
N LYS A 205 0.05 -19.79 -16.71
CA LYS A 205 1.12 -18.95 -17.29
C LYS A 205 1.45 -17.81 -16.34
N GLY A 206 2.73 -17.53 -16.16
CA GLY A 206 3.17 -16.41 -15.32
C GLY A 206 4.66 -16.09 -15.40
N ASN A 207 5.04 -15.02 -14.71
CA ASN A 207 6.44 -14.59 -14.55
C ASN A 207 7.09 -15.15 -13.27
N CYS A 208 8.36 -14.83 -13.03
CA CYS A 208 9.10 -15.34 -11.87
C CYS A 208 8.51 -14.90 -10.51
N PHE A 209 7.93 -13.71 -10.42
CA PHE A 209 7.26 -13.24 -9.20
C PHE A 209 5.97 -14.02 -8.95
N GLU A 210 5.19 -14.24 -10.00
CA GLU A 210 3.95 -15.02 -9.96
C GLU A 210 4.21 -16.50 -9.62
N TYR A 211 5.27 -17.10 -10.16
CA TYR A 211 5.68 -18.45 -9.80
C TYR A 211 6.04 -18.55 -8.32
N SER A 212 6.79 -17.57 -7.82
CA SER A 212 7.19 -17.52 -6.42
C SER A 212 5.98 -17.36 -5.49
N THR A 213 5.02 -16.50 -5.83
CA THR A 213 3.81 -16.31 -5.03
C THR A 213 2.90 -17.53 -5.06
N LEU A 214 2.77 -18.20 -6.21
CA LEU A 214 2.02 -19.44 -6.33
C LEU A 214 2.65 -20.56 -5.51
N LEU A 215 3.97 -20.74 -5.60
CA LEU A 215 4.68 -21.76 -4.85
C LEU A 215 4.51 -21.55 -3.34
N VAL A 216 4.74 -20.33 -2.84
CA VAL A 216 4.51 -20.02 -1.41
C VAL A 216 3.04 -20.28 -1.03
N SER A 217 2.10 -19.94 -1.89
CA SER A 217 0.68 -20.19 -1.66
C SER A 217 0.33 -21.69 -1.55
N LEU A 218 0.99 -22.56 -2.32
CA LEU A 218 0.87 -24.02 -2.21
C LEU A 218 1.49 -24.53 -0.91
N LEU A 219 2.72 -24.08 -0.60
CA LEU A 219 3.45 -24.51 0.60
C LEU A 219 2.78 -24.08 1.91
N VAL A 220 2.12 -22.93 1.94
CA VAL A 220 1.35 -22.47 3.10
C VAL A 220 0.09 -23.34 3.32
N ALA A 221 -0.39 -24.02 2.28
CA ALA A 221 -1.54 -24.89 2.36
C ALA A 221 -1.18 -26.34 2.73
N ALA A 222 0.11 -26.67 2.80
CA ALA A 222 0.64 -28.00 3.08
C ALA A 222 0.71 -28.38 4.56
#